data_AF-A0A483ACW2-F1
#
_entry.id   AF-A0A483ACW2-F1
#
_cell.length_a   1.000
_cell.length_b   1.000
_cell.length_c   1.000
_cell.angle_alpha   90.00
_cell.angle_beta   90.00
_cell.angle_gamma   90.00
#
_symmetry.space_group_name_H-M   'P 1'
#
loop_
_entity.id
_entity.type
_entity.pdbx_description
1 polymer ?
#
loop_
_entity_poly.entity_id
_entity_poly.type
_entity_poly.pdbx_seq_one_letter_code
_entity_poly.pdbx_strand_id
1 'polypeptide(L)'
;MQKAINAHAEVDSTHWNMLKVDLQTLGIYNNIKNYGDAMDMIWLNTGIPIRNYMYHVIARAQMCGDDACLRMAAMEAGETTVKMFFNAAKHIAKLYEKETGKQLHYFGGKHVDSEVNNAVDLSIFNQQELDQKTLEKALYTVNDHFDKFQHFLDFKYSITFPDKKSV
;
A
#
# COMPACT_ATOMS: atom_id res chain seq x y z
N MET A 1 10.95 19.57 0.63
CA MET A 1 10.69 18.21 1.17
C MET A 1 9.27 18.06 1.71
N GLN A 2 8.89 18.60 2.87
CA GLN A 2 7.54 18.38 3.44
C GLN A 2 6.36 18.66 2.50
N LYS A 3 6.41 19.77 1.75
CA LYS A 3 5.36 20.10 0.76
C LYS A 3 5.22 19.04 -0.35
N ALA A 4 6.33 18.45 -0.79
CA ALA A 4 6.33 17.41 -1.82
C ALA A 4 5.71 16.11 -1.28
N ILE A 5 6.10 15.71 -0.07
CA ILE A 5 5.52 14.55 0.64
C ILE A 5 4.00 14.73 0.82
N ASN A 6 3.56 15.90 1.27
CA ASN A 6 2.13 16.17 1.46
C ASN A 6 1.37 16.15 0.13
N ALA A 7 1.92 16.77 -0.92
CA ALA A 7 1.28 16.77 -2.24
C ALA A 7 1.10 15.35 -2.78
N HIS A 8 2.08 14.47 -2.57
CA HIS A 8 1.96 13.06 -2.94
C HIS A 8 0.89 12.33 -2.13
N ALA A 9 0.87 12.50 -0.81
CA ALA A 9 -0.15 11.91 0.06
C ALA A 9 -1.58 12.33 -0.32
N GLU A 10 -1.78 13.57 -0.78
CA GLU A 10 -3.08 14.03 -1.29
C GLU A 10 -3.50 13.29 -2.57
N VAL A 11 -2.57 13.00 -3.48
CA VAL A 11 -2.87 12.19 -4.69
C VAL A 11 -3.29 10.78 -4.30
N ASP A 12 -2.50 10.12 -3.42
CA ASP A 12 -2.78 8.76 -2.94
C ASP A 12 -4.13 8.64 -2.23
N SER A 13 -4.54 9.70 -1.52
CA SER A 13 -5.84 9.76 -0.85
C SER A 13 -7.04 9.59 -1.80
N THR A 14 -6.83 9.70 -3.12
CA THR A 14 -7.87 9.54 -4.13
C THR A 14 -7.97 8.12 -4.69
N HIS A 15 -6.95 7.27 -4.46
CA HIS A 15 -6.83 5.95 -5.12
C HIS A 15 -7.92 4.95 -4.69
N TRP A 16 -8.49 5.10 -3.49
CA TRP A 16 -9.58 4.24 -3.01
C TRP A 16 -10.83 4.28 -3.92
N ASN A 17 -11.02 5.37 -4.69
CA ASN A 17 -12.10 5.45 -5.66
C ASN A 17 -11.97 4.38 -6.75
N MET A 18 -10.74 4.10 -7.21
CA MET A 18 -10.48 3.03 -8.17
C MET A 18 -10.75 1.66 -7.54
N LEU A 19 -10.34 1.45 -6.28
CA LEU A 19 -10.58 0.19 -5.58
C LEU A 19 -12.07 -0.10 -5.49
N LYS A 20 -12.90 0.92 -5.18
CA LYS A 20 -14.35 0.77 -5.12
C LYS A 20 -14.93 0.27 -6.45
N VAL A 21 -14.46 0.81 -7.58
CA VAL A 21 -14.90 0.36 -8.92
C VAL A 21 -14.52 -1.10 -9.16
N ASP A 22 -13.30 -1.49 -8.81
CA ASP A 22 -12.84 -2.87 -9.00
C ASP A 22 -13.64 -3.87 -8.17
N LEU A 23 -13.93 -3.54 -6.90
CA LEU A 23 -14.73 -4.41 -6.05
C LEU A 23 -16.16 -4.59 -6.58
N GLN A 24 -16.73 -3.56 -7.22
CA GLN A 24 -18.03 -3.65 -7.91
C GLN A 24 -17.92 -4.53 -9.17
N THR A 25 -16.90 -4.32 -9.98
CA THR A 25 -16.63 -5.10 -11.20
C THR A 25 -16.46 -6.60 -10.90
N LEU A 26 -15.81 -6.93 -9.78
CA LEU A 26 -15.60 -8.29 -9.30
C LEU A 26 -16.81 -8.90 -8.58
N GLY A 27 -17.87 -8.13 -8.34
CA GLY A 27 -19.06 -8.58 -7.61
C GLY A 27 -18.84 -8.82 -6.11
N ILE A 28 -17.68 -8.44 -5.56
CA ILE A 28 -17.32 -8.58 -4.14
C ILE A 28 -18.10 -7.55 -3.30
N TYR A 29 -18.45 -6.41 -3.90
CA TYR A 29 -19.12 -5.31 -3.23
C TYR A 29 -20.63 -5.49 -3.04
N ASN A 30 -21.24 -6.58 -3.57
CA ASN A 30 -22.69 -6.80 -3.43
C ASN A 30 -23.15 -6.93 -1.97
N ASN A 31 -22.22 -7.24 -1.05
CA ASN A 31 -22.46 -7.38 0.39
C ASN A 31 -22.05 -6.14 1.22
N ILE A 32 -21.41 -5.13 0.62
CA ILE A 32 -20.94 -3.91 1.31
C ILE A 32 -21.81 -2.73 0.82
N LYS A 33 -22.79 -2.32 1.62
CA LYS A 33 -23.76 -1.27 1.26
C LYS A 33 -23.33 0.11 1.74
N ASN A 34 -22.55 0.18 2.82
CA ASN A 34 -22.12 1.43 3.44
C ASN A 34 -20.72 1.31 4.09
N TYR A 35 -20.18 2.42 4.60
CA TYR A 35 -18.88 2.45 5.29
C TYR A 35 -18.84 1.57 6.54
N GLY A 36 -19.95 1.46 7.28
CA GLY A 36 -20.09 0.59 8.45
C GLY A 36 -19.84 -0.88 8.08
N ASP A 37 -20.42 -1.36 6.98
CA ASP A 37 -20.21 -2.75 6.53
C ASP A 37 -18.73 -3.04 6.23
N ALA A 38 -18.02 -2.08 5.62
CA ALA A 38 -16.59 -2.20 5.38
C ALA A 38 -15.78 -2.19 6.69
N MET A 39 -16.18 -1.39 7.67
CA MET A 39 -15.56 -1.37 9.00
C MET A 39 -15.80 -2.69 9.74
N ASP A 40 -17.02 -3.23 9.71
CA ASP A 40 -17.35 -4.52 10.32
C ASP A 40 -16.47 -5.64 9.76
N MET A 41 -16.26 -5.67 8.43
CA MET A 41 -15.35 -6.62 7.79
C MET A 41 -13.91 -6.49 8.28
N ILE A 42 -13.41 -5.27 8.46
CA ILE A 42 -12.07 -5.02 9.00
C ILE A 42 -11.96 -5.53 10.44
N TRP A 43 -13.04 -5.55 11.21
CA TRP A 43 -13.05 -5.98 12.61
C TRP A 43 -13.26 -7.49 12.82
N LEU A 44 -13.62 -8.26 11.78
CA LEU A 44 -13.63 -9.72 11.84
C LEU A 44 -12.24 -10.30 12.17
N ASN A 45 -12.19 -11.57 12.59
CA ASN A 45 -10.93 -12.27 12.84
C ASN A 45 -10.03 -12.34 11.60
N THR A 46 -10.62 -12.46 10.41
CA THR A 46 -9.91 -12.43 9.12
C THR A 46 -9.31 -11.05 8.80
N GLY A 47 -9.75 -10.00 9.50
CA GLY A 47 -9.24 -8.64 9.40
C GLY A 47 -8.07 -8.32 10.34
N ILE A 48 -7.75 -9.18 11.31
CA ILE A 48 -6.63 -8.99 12.27
C ILE A 48 -5.33 -8.54 11.59
N PRO A 49 -4.87 -9.15 10.48
CA PRO A 49 -3.61 -8.77 9.83
C PRO A 49 -3.67 -7.39 9.19
N ILE A 50 -4.83 -7.02 8.63
CA ILE A 50 -5.04 -5.67 8.09
C ILE A 50 -4.90 -4.68 9.24
N ARG A 51 -5.58 -4.91 10.36
CA ARG A 51 -5.52 -4.01 11.52
C ARG A 51 -4.10 -3.89 12.07
N ASN A 52 -3.41 -5.02 12.25
CA ASN A 52 -2.02 -5.03 12.72
C ASN A 52 -1.09 -4.27 11.78
N TYR A 53 -1.20 -4.49 10.47
CA TYR A 53 -0.42 -3.76 9.48
C TYR A 53 -0.71 -2.25 9.53
N MET A 54 -1.98 -1.86 9.61
CA MET A 54 -2.37 -0.45 9.73
C MET A 54 -1.86 0.20 11.02
N TYR A 55 -1.87 -0.52 12.15
CA TYR A 55 -1.27 -0.01 13.40
C TYR A 55 0.23 0.21 13.27
N HIS A 56 0.95 -0.67 12.57
CA HIS A 56 2.37 -0.45 12.28
C HIS A 56 2.61 0.75 11.35
N VAL A 57 1.76 0.95 10.34
CA VAL A 57 1.82 2.15 9.47
C VAL A 57 1.64 3.43 10.30
N ILE A 58 0.64 3.48 11.19
CA ILE A 58 0.39 4.64 12.06
C ILE A 58 1.55 4.87 13.03
N ALA A 59 2.01 3.81 13.71
CA ALA A 59 3.13 3.91 14.65
C ALA A 59 4.40 4.41 13.97
N ARG A 60 4.69 3.94 12.75
CA ARG A 60 5.82 4.41 11.95
C ARG A 60 5.70 5.89 11.60
N ALA A 61 4.51 6.33 11.15
CA ALA A 61 4.27 7.74 10.86
C ALA A 61 4.49 8.63 12.09
N GLN A 62 4.06 8.18 13.28
CA GLN A 62 4.31 8.87 14.55
C GLN A 62 5.79 8.93 14.91
N MET A 63 6.52 7.82 14.72
CA MET A 63 7.96 7.73 14.99
C MET A 63 8.81 8.69 14.14
N CYS A 64 8.33 9.04 12.94
CA CYS A 64 9.02 10.00 12.08
C CYS A 64 9.02 11.42 12.67
N GLY A 65 8.08 11.76 13.57
CA GLY A 65 7.92 13.13 14.07
C GLY A 65 7.80 14.12 12.92
N ASP A 66 8.44 15.28 13.05
CA ASP A 66 8.51 16.31 12.00
C ASP A 66 9.73 16.19 11.07
N ASP A 67 10.48 15.10 11.16
CA ASP A 67 11.64 14.86 10.32
C ASP A 67 11.22 14.45 8.90
N ALA A 68 11.48 15.33 7.93
CA ALA A 68 11.09 15.12 6.55
C ALA A 68 11.85 13.95 5.89
N CYS A 69 13.08 13.66 6.32
CA CYS A 69 13.88 12.55 5.80
C CYS A 69 13.33 11.21 6.30
N LEU A 70 12.90 11.13 7.57
CA LEU A 70 12.25 9.94 8.10
C LEU A 70 10.87 9.72 7.47
N ARG A 71 10.07 10.78 7.28
CA ARG A 71 8.78 10.70 6.57
C ARG A 71 8.97 10.21 5.14
N MET A 72 10.02 10.68 4.46
CA MET A 72 10.37 10.23 3.11
C MET A 72 10.75 8.74 3.09
N ALA A 73 11.60 8.30 4.02
CA ALA A 73 11.97 6.88 4.14
C ALA A 73 10.75 5.99 4.38
N ALA A 74 9.80 6.42 5.22
CA ALA A 74 8.57 5.69 5.48
C ALA A 74 7.64 5.63 4.25
N MET A 75 7.50 6.74 3.52
CA MET A 75 6.67 6.86 2.32
C MET A 75 7.23 5.99 1.18
N GLU A 76 8.51 6.13 0.85
CA GLU A 76 9.16 5.36 -0.22
C GLU A 76 9.20 3.86 0.05
N ALA A 77 9.35 3.46 1.32
CA ALA A 77 9.24 2.04 1.69
C ALA A 77 7.82 1.51 1.39
N GLY A 78 6.79 2.30 1.70
CA GLY A 78 5.40 2.00 1.37
C GLY A 78 5.13 1.95 -0.13
N GLU A 79 5.58 2.95 -0.87
CA GLU A 79 5.44 2.96 -2.33
C GLU A 79 6.15 1.77 -2.97
N THR A 80 7.36 1.43 -2.53
CA THR A 80 8.15 0.36 -3.13
C THR A 80 7.45 -1.00 -2.96
N THR A 81 6.96 -1.31 -1.76
CA THR A 81 6.25 -2.57 -1.49
C THR A 81 4.92 -2.65 -2.25
N VAL A 82 4.21 -1.52 -2.35
CA VAL A 82 2.97 -1.40 -3.12
C VAL A 82 3.20 -1.56 -4.62
N LYS A 83 4.24 -0.95 -5.18
CA LYS A 83 4.65 -1.12 -6.59
C LYS A 83 4.96 -2.59 -6.91
N MET A 84 5.65 -3.31 -6.02
CA MET A 84 5.89 -4.74 -6.18
C MET A 84 4.58 -5.53 -6.24
N PHE A 85 3.65 -5.26 -5.33
CA PHE A 85 2.33 -5.90 -5.32
C PHE A 85 1.54 -5.61 -6.60
N PHE A 86 1.45 -4.35 -7.03
CA PHE A 86 0.66 -3.98 -8.20
C PHE A 86 1.28 -4.44 -9.51
N ASN A 87 2.61 -4.57 -9.61
CA ASN A 87 3.23 -5.18 -10.78
C ASN A 87 2.79 -6.64 -10.97
N ALA A 88 2.66 -7.40 -9.88
CA ALA A 88 2.10 -8.75 -9.91
C ALA A 88 0.60 -8.74 -10.22
N ALA A 89 -0.17 -7.86 -9.55
CA ALA A 89 -1.62 -7.74 -9.76
C ALA A 89 -1.98 -7.33 -11.19
N LYS A 90 -1.20 -6.44 -11.83
CA LYS A 90 -1.39 -5.96 -13.21
C LYS A 90 -1.37 -7.12 -14.21
N HIS A 91 -0.56 -8.15 -13.98
CA HIS A 91 -0.56 -9.35 -14.81
C HIS A 91 -1.89 -10.10 -14.70
N ILE A 92 -2.37 -10.33 -13.47
CA ILE A 92 -3.64 -11.02 -13.22
C ILE A 92 -4.82 -10.21 -13.76
N ALA A 93 -4.82 -8.88 -13.60
CA ALA A 93 -5.85 -8.00 -14.14
C ALA A 93 -5.96 -8.09 -15.68
N LYS A 94 -4.83 -8.23 -16.39
CA LYS A 94 -4.82 -8.45 -17.86
C LYS A 94 -5.43 -9.79 -18.25
N LEU A 95 -5.17 -10.85 -17.48
CA LEU A 95 -5.79 -12.16 -17.71
C LEU A 95 -7.30 -12.09 -17.48
N TYR A 96 -7.73 -11.45 -16.40
CA TYR A 96 -9.14 -11.21 -16.11
C TYR A 96 -9.84 -10.42 -17.23
N GLU A 97 -9.21 -9.37 -17.76
CA GLU A 97 -9.74 -8.61 -18.89
C GLU A 97 -9.89 -9.48 -20.14
N LYS A 98 -8.89 -10.30 -20.46
CA LYS A 98 -8.94 -11.21 -21.61
C LYS A 98 -10.08 -12.22 -21.51
N GLU A 99 -10.36 -12.73 -20.31
CA GLU A 99 -11.39 -13.75 -20.08
C GLU A 99 -12.80 -13.15 -19.99
N THR A 100 -12.95 -11.96 -19.41
CA THR A 100 -14.27 -11.40 -19.07
C THR A 100 -14.67 -10.18 -19.90
N GLY A 101 -13.72 -9.58 -20.63
CA GLY A 101 -13.88 -8.30 -21.31
C GLY A 101 -14.00 -7.09 -20.36
N LYS A 102 -13.82 -7.27 -19.05
CA LYS A 102 -13.93 -6.20 -18.04
C LYS A 102 -12.56 -5.76 -17.55
N GLN A 103 -12.37 -4.44 -17.42
CA GLN A 103 -11.14 -3.85 -16.92
C GLN A 103 -11.19 -3.62 -15.40
N LEU A 104 -10.04 -3.82 -14.76
CA LEU A 104 -9.79 -3.43 -13.38
C LEU A 104 -8.89 -2.18 -13.39
N HIS A 105 -9.28 -1.13 -12.67
CA HIS A 105 -8.61 0.16 -12.62
C HIS A 105 -7.57 0.22 -11.50
N TYR A 106 -7.90 -0.30 -10.31
CA TYR A 106 -7.01 -0.30 -9.15
C TYR A 106 -5.97 -1.40 -9.25
N PHE A 107 -6.40 -2.63 -9.54
CA PHE A 107 -5.47 -3.76 -9.70
C PHE A 107 -4.82 -3.82 -11.09
N GLY A 108 -5.33 -3.06 -12.05
CA GLY A 108 -4.83 -3.03 -13.42
C GLY A 108 -3.85 -1.89 -13.73
N GLY A 109 -3.72 -1.55 -15.01
CA GLY A 109 -2.72 -0.59 -15.48
C GLY A 109 -2.92 0.83 -14.97
N LYS A 110 -4.17 1.27 -14.79
CA LYS A 110 -4.50 2.67 -14.50
C LYS A 110 -3.90 3.18 -13.19
N HIS A 111 -3.91 2.38 -12.11
CA HIS A 111 -3.28 2.75 -10.85
C HIS A 111 -1.76 2.88 -10.98
N VAL A 112 -1.09 1.85 -11.52
CA VAL A 112 0.37 1.85 -11.72
C VAL A 112 0.81 3.02 -12.61
N ASP A 113 0.08 3.28 -13.69
CA ASP A 113 0.41 4.36 -14.62
C ASP A 113 0.16 5.75 -13.97
N SER A 114 -0.81 5.87 -13.05
CA SER A 114 -1.05 7.07 -12.24
C SER A 114 0.08 7.35 -11.25
N GLU A 115 0.60 6.31 -10.58
CA GLU A 115 1.75 6.45 -9.66
C GLU A 115 2.99 6.97 -10.39
N VAL A 116 3.27 6.47 -11.61
CA VAL A 116 4.39 6.95 -12.43
C VAL A 116 4.23 8.43 -12.79
N ASN A 117 3.02 8.86 -13.14
CA ASN A 117 2.75 10.24 -13.54
C ASN A 117 2.80 11.24 -12.37
N ASN A 118 2.63 10.77 -11.13
CA ASN A 118 2.59 11.58 -9.92
C ASN A 118 3.74 11.27 -8.94
N ALA A 119 4.83 10.69 -9.46
CA ALA A 119 5.99 10.35 -8.67
C ALA A 119 6.57 11.60 -7.98
N VAL A 120 7.04 11.43 -6.74
CA VAL A 120 7.72 12.50 -6.01
C VAL A 120 9.02 12.87 -6.72
N ASP A 121 9.27 14.17 -6.87
CA ASP A 121 10.57 14.65 -7.34
C ASP A 121 11.64 14.34 -6.28
N LEU A 122 12.38 13.25 -6.49
CA LEU A 122 13.42 12.77 -5.59
C LEU A 122 14.66 13.68 -5.58
N SER A 123 14.83 14.57 -6.57
CA SER A 123 16.03 15.40 -6.70
C SER A 123 16.23 16.33 -5.50
N ILE A 124 15.14 16.75 -4.86
CA ILE A 124 15.16 17.61 -3.67
C ILE A 124 15.72 16.90 -2.42
N PHE A 125 15.80 15.58 -2.44
CA PHE A 125 16.34 14.75 -1.36
C PHE A 125 17.80 14.34 -1.59
N ASN A 126 18.26 14.29 -2.84
CA ASN A 126 19.63 13.89 -3.20
C ASN A 126 20.73 14.79 -2.62
N GLN A 127 20.36 16.00 -2.17
CA GLN A 127 21.28 16.99 -1.59
C GLN A 127 21.27 16.98 -0.06
N GLN A 128 20.47 16.10 0.57
CA GLN A 128 20.38 16.04 2.03
C GLN A 128 21.48 15.13 2.58
N GLU A 129 22.30 15.69 3.46
CA GLU A 129 23.20 14.90 4.29
C GLU A 129 22.46 14.43 5.54
N LEU A 130 22.51 13.13 5.82
CA LEU A 130 21.93 12.55 7.02
C LEU A 130 23.02 12.41 8.08
N ASP A 131 22.74 12.88 9.29
CA ASP A 131 23.54 12.45 10.43
C ASP A 131 23.35 10.94 10.69
N GLN A 132 24.31 10.35 11.40
CA GLN A 132 24.32 8.91 11.66
C GLN A 132 23.03 8.43 12.34
N LYS A 133 22.47 9.22 13.26
CA LYS A 133 21.26 8.86 14.01
C LYS A 133 20.03 8.85 13.11
N THR A 134 19.92 9.80 12.19
CA THR A 134 18.82 9.92 11.23
C THR A 134 18.92 8.82 10.19
N LEU A 135 20.13 8.53 9.70
CA LEU A 135 20.40 7.40 8.82
C LEU A 135 19.98 6.06 9.44
N GLU A 136 20.41 5.78 10.67
CA GLU A 136 20.06 4.54 11.39
C GLU A 136 18.54 4.40 11.56
N LYS A 137 17.85 5.48 11.91
CA LYS A 137 16.39 5.50 12.02
C LYS A 137 15.69 5.30 10.69
N ALA A 138 16.19 5.90 9.60
CA ALA A 138 15.65 5.73 8.27
C ALA A 138 15.78 4.26 7.82
N LEU A 139 16.95 3.66 8.01
CA LEU A 139 17.19 2.25 7.69
C LEU A 139 16.30 1.31 8.51
N TYR A 140 16.17 1.57 9.81
CA TYR A 140 15.23 0.82 10.66
C TYR A 140 13.79 0.93 10.14
N THR A 141 13.36 2.14 9.78
CA THR A 141 12.01 2.44 9.28
C THR A 141 11.71 1.68 7.99
N VAL A 142 12.68 1.63 7.07
CA VAL A 142 12.59 0.87 5.81
C VAL A 142 12.51 -0.62 6.11
N ASN A 143 13.45 -1.18 6.87
CA ASN A 143 13.48 -2.62 7.15
C ASN A 143 12.22 -3.09 7.88
N ASP A 144 11.78 -2.35 8.91
CA ASP A 144 10.53 -2.67 9.61
C ASP A 144 9.32 -2.62 8.67
N HIS A 145 9.27 -1.68 7.71
CA HIS A 145 8.21 -1.66 6.70
C HIS A 145 8.17 -2.95 5.89
N PHE A 146 9.30 -3.37 5.32
CA PHE A 146 9.37 -4.58 4.51
C PHE A 146 8.99 -5.82 5.34
N ASP A 147 9.49 -5.94 6.57
CA ASP A 147 9.16 -7.05 7.47
C ASP A 147 7.66 -7.12 7.78
N LYS A 148 7.02 -5.99 8.11
CA LYS A 148 5.58 -5.96 8.39
C LYS A 148 4.74 -6.20 7.14
N PHE A 149 5.18 -5.72 5.99
CA PHE A 149 4.50 -5.95 4.73
C PHE A 149 4.56 -7.42 4.32
N GLN A 150 5.73 -8.06 4.47
CA GLN A 150 5.88 -9.49 4.24
C GLN A 150 4.97 -10.30 5.16
N HIS A 151 5.00 -10.05 6.48
CA HIS A 151 4.09 -10.74 7.41
C HIS A 151 2.61 -10.54 7.06
N PHE A 152 2.23 -9.35 6.61
CA PHE A 152 0.88 -9.08 6.15
C PHE A 152 0.51 -9.95 4.94
N LEU A 153 1.39 -10.04 3.93
CA LEU A 153 1.16 -10.86 2.74
C LEU A 153 1.16 -12.36 3.05
N ASP A 154 2.09 -12.85 3.87
CA ASP A 154 2.19 -14.25 4.28
C ASP A 154 0.91 -14.71 5.00
N PHE A 155 0.40 -13.88 5.91
CA PHE A 155 -0.87 -14.17 6.55
C PHE A 155 -2.03 -14.16 5.56
N LYS A 156 -2.08 -13.16 4.66
CA LYS A 156 -3.13 -13.10 3.63
C LYS A 156 -3.11 -14.34 2.75
N TYR A 157 -1.94 -14.85 2.42
CA TYR A 157 -1.78 -16.12 1.72
C TYR A 157 -2.32 -17.28 2.56
N SER A 158 -1.93 -17.40 3.83
CA SER A 158 -2.32 -18.53 4.69
C SER A 158 -3.83 -18.64 4.92
N ILE A 159 -4.55 -17.52 5.01
CA ILE A 159 -6.02 -17.56 5.17
C ILE A 159 -6.77 -17.78 3.86
N THR A 160 -6.16 -17.42 2.73
CA THR A 160 -6.76 -17.60 1.40
C THR A 160 -6.54 -19.03 0.90
N PHE A 161 -5.39 -19.62 1.25
CA PHE A 161 -4.96 -20.96 0.83
C PHE A 161 -4.59 -21.83 2.03
N PRO A 162 -5.55 -22.16 2.93
CA PRO A 162 -5.27 -22.85 4.18
C PRO A 162 -4.65 -24.26 4.00
N ASP A 163 -4.89 -24.90 2.86
CA ASP A 163 -4.38 -26.25 2.55
C ASP A 163 -2.97 -26.27 1.92
N LYS A 164 -2.43 -25.10 1.55
CA LYS A 164 -1.06 -24.97 1.05
C LYS A 164 -0.17 -24.49 2.19
N LYS A 165 0.41 -25.44 2.93
CA LYS A 165 1.48 -25.12 3.89
C LYS A 165 2.61 -24.40 3.14
N SER A 166 3.01 -23.24 3.63
CA SER A 166 4.20 -22.52 3.19
C SER A 166 5.39 -23.50 3.23
N VAL A 167 6.04 -23.69 2.08
CA VAL A 167 7.28 -24.49 1.96
C VAL A 167 8.46 -23.66 2.45
#